data_AF-B5VYU5-F1
#
_entry.id   AF-B5VYU5-F1
#
_cell.length_a   1.000
_cell.length_b   1.000
_cell.length_c   1.000
_cell.angle_alpha   90.00
_cell.angle_beta   90.00
_cell.angle_gamma   90.00
#
_symmetry.space_group_name_H-M   'P 1'
#
loop_
_entity.id
_entity.type
_entity.pdbx_description
1 polymer ?
#
loop_
_entity_poly.entity_id
_entity_poly.type
_entity_poly.pdbx_seq_one_letter_code
_entity_poly.pdbx_strand_id
1 'polypeptide(L)'
;MKNVVRLTRKDLWERQLLENLSLSDRLRNHTLEDISSLSDDLQHISFVVKSIQTNYQAVLEENQRLKSLLIGLMDGCYCWEGNRCPNCRAILATLNPDQPPRSEHTKNSDPSIAKIRRFADTQES
;
A
#
# COMPACT_ATOMS: atom_id res chain seq x y z
N MET A 1 54.91 55.09 30.54
CA MET A 1 54.85 55.35 29.09
C MET A 1 54.10 54.20 28.43
N LYS A 2 52.99 54.45 27.74
CA LYS A 2 52.24 53.41 27.02
C LYS A 2 52.93 53.19 25.68
N ASN A 3 53.56 52.03 25.49
CA ASN A 3 54.12 51.63 24.20
C ASN A 3 52.97 51.18 23.29
N VAL A 4 52.60 52.04 22.33
CA VAL A 4 51.64 51.70 21.30
C VAL A 4 52.40 50.94 20.21
N VAL A 5 52.26 49.62 20.18
CA VAL A 5 52.82 48.79 19.13
C VAL A 5 52.08 49.09 17.83
N ARG A 6 52.79 49.66 16.84
CA ARG A 6 52.26 49.85 15.47
C ARG A 6 52.38 48.52 14.72
N LEU A 7 51.25 47.87 14.49
CA LEU A 7 51.18 46.69 13.64
C LEU A 7 51.54 47.06 12.19
N THR A 8 52.40 46.26 11.57
CA THR A 8 52.72 46.42 10.15
C THR A 8 51.59 45.86 9.28
N ARG A 9 51.52 46.28 8.01
CA ARG A 9 50.55 45.74 7.05
C ARG A 9 50.65 44.21 6.94
N LYS A 10 51.84 43.64 7.10
CA LYS A 10 52.08 42.19 7.06
C LYS A 10 51.41 41.47 8.24
N ASP A 11 51.50 42.05 9.45
CA ASP A 11 50.87 41.50 10.66
C ASP A 11 49.33 41.50 10.57
N LEU A 12 48.74 42.50 9.90
CA LEU A 12 47.31 42.55 9.64
C LEU A 12 46.85 41.46 8.67
N TRP A 13 47.60 41.25 7.58
CA TRP A 13 47.31 40.19 6.61
C TRP A 13 47.44 38.79 7.22
N GLU A 14 48.46 38.56 8.04
CA GLU A 14 48.66 37.27 8.70
C GLU A 14 47.52 36.96 9.68
N ARG A 15 47.10 37.94 10.48
CA ARG A 15 45.94 37.79 11.37
C ARG A 15 44.66 37.48 10.59
N GLN A 16 44.41 38.22 9.51
CA GLN A 16 43.22 38.01 8.69
C GLN A 16 43.24 36.63 8.00
N LEU A 17 44.41 36.16 7.56
CA LEU A 17 44.57 34.81 7.02
C LEU A 17 44.26 33.74 8.07
N LEU A 18 44.79 33.88 9.29
CA LEU A 18 44.54 32.95 10.39
C LEU A 18 43.05 32.92 10.79
N GLU A 19 42.40 34.09 10.84
CA GLU A 19 40.97 34.18 11.11
C GLU A 19 40.14 33.48 10.03
N ASN A 20 40.48 33.70 8.75
CA ASN A 20 39.81 33.04 7.63
C ASN A 20 40.00 31.53 7.63
N LEU A 21 41.21 31.04 7.94
CA LEU A 21 41.49 29.60 8.07
C LEU A 21 40.69 29.01 9.24
N SER A 22 40.66 29.68 10.38
CA SER A 22 39.87 29.23 11.54
C SER A 22 38.38 29.18 11.23
N LEU A 23 37.85 30.17 10.52
CA LEU A 23 36.46 30.20 10.09
C LEU A 23 36.16 29.08 9.08
N SER A 24 37.07 28.84 8.13
CA SER A 24 36.97 27.74 7.18
C SER A 24 36.93 26.38 7.88
N ASP A 25 37.79 26.16 8.87
CA ASP A 25 37.81 24.91 9.65
C ASP A 25 36.52 24.72 10.46
N ARG A 26 36.00 25.79 11.07
CA ARG A 26 34.71 25.74 11.79
C ARG A 26 33.54 25.42 10.84
N LEU A 27 33.48 26.08 9.69
CA LEU A 27 32.45 25.82 8.69
C LEU A 27 32.52 24.37 8.19
N ARG A 28 33.73 23.87 7.94
CA ARG A 28 33.94 22.48 7.55
C ARG A 28 33.44 21.52 8.61
N ASN A 29 33.80 21.72 9.87
CA ASN A 29 33.38 20.84 10.96
C ASN A 29 31.86 20.84 11.14
N HIS A 30 31.22 22.01 11.15
CA HIS A 30 29.76 22.09 11.22
C HIS A 30 29.08 21.41 10.02
N THR A 31 29.61 21.61 8.81
CA THR A 31 29.07 20.94 7.63
C THR A 31 29.19 19.42 7.73
N LEU A 32 30.29 18.91 8.30
CA LEU A 32 30.47 17.47 8.52
C LEU A 32 29.50 16.93 9.59
N GLU A 33 29.26 17.69 10.66
CA GLU A 33 28.26 17.35 11.68
C GLU A 33 26.85 17.31 11.08
N ASP A 34 26.48 18.33 10.29
CA ASP A 34 25.18 18.41 9.62
C ASP A 34 24.98 17.24 8.65
N ILE A 35 26.01 16.89 7.87
CA ILE A 35 25.97 15.73 6.96
C ILE A 35 25.82 14.42 7.75
N SER A 36 26.51 14.28 8.88
CA SER A 36 26.38 13.10 9.74
C SER A 36 24.96 12.99 10.30
N SER A 37 24.41 14.09 10.82
CA SER A 37 23.04 14.13 11.33
C SER A 37 22.03 13.77 10.25
N LEU A 38 22.20 14.31 9.04
CA LEU A 38 21.33 13.99 7.90
C LEU A 38 21.43 12.51 7.50
N SER A 39 22.62 11.92 7.56
CA SER A 39 22.80 10.49 7.31
C SER A 39 22.03 9.65 8.34
N ASP A 40 22.11 10.02 9.62
CA ASP A 40 21.39 9.31 10.69
C ASP A 40 19.87 9.42 10.52
N ASP A 41 19.37 10.61 10.16
CA ASP A 41 17.95 10.84 9.86
C ASP A 41 17.47 9.99 8.68
N LEU A 42 18.25 9.89 7.60
CA LEU A 42 17.92 9.05 6.45
C LEU A 42 17.88 7.56 6.81
N GLN A 43 18.81 7.10 7.66
CA GLN A 43 18.79 5.72 8.16
C GLN A 43 17.54 5.45 8.99
N HIS A 44 17.18 6.39 9.87
CA HIS A 44 15.98 6.28 10.70
C HIS A 44 14.70 6.25 9.84
N ILE A 45 14.58 7.14 8.86
CA ILE A 45 13.44 7.14 7.91
C ILE A 45 13.35 5.80 7.18
N SER A 46 14.48 5.28 6.70
CA SER A 46 14.53 3.97 6.01
C SER A 46 14.02 2.83 6.92
N PHE A 47 14.40 2.84 8.21
CA PHE A 47 13.91 1.87 9.18
C PHE A 47 12.39 1.98 9.39
N VAL A 48 11.88 3.20 9.58
CA VAL A 48 10.45 3.46 9.77
C VAL A 48 9.64 3.00 8.55
N VAL A 49 10.11 3.31 7.34
CA VAL A 49 9.45 2.89 6.09
C VAL A 49 9.39 1.36 5.99
N LYS A 50 10.48 0.66 6.31
CA LYS A 50 10.49 -0.82 6.33
C LYS A 50 9.52 -1.39 7.36
N SER A 51 9.44 -0.78 8.54
CA SER A 51 8.50 -1.19 9.58
C SER A 51 7.05 -1.02 9.12
N ILE A 52 6.70 0.14 8.54
CA ILE A 52 5.36 0.40 7.99
C ILE A 52 5.03 -0.61 6.89
N GLN A 53 5.95 -0.86 5.96
CA GLN A 53 5.76 -1.83 4.89
C GLN A 53 5.48 -3.24 5.43
N THR A 54 6.24 -3.67 6.44
CA THR A 54 6.06 -4.98 7.07
C THR A 54 4.71 -5.09 7.77
N ASN A 55 4.33 -4.06 8.53
CA ASN A 55 3.05 -4.03 9.22
C ASN A 55 1.87 -4.01 8.24
N TYR A 56 1.99 -3.24 7.16
CA TYR A 56 0.96 -3.19 6.13
C TYR A 56 0.78 -4.55 5.44
N GLN A 57 1.88 -5.24 5.13
CA GLN A 57 1.85 -6.58 4.57
C GLN A 57 1.16 -7.58 5.52
N ALA A 58 1.48 -7.55 6.81
CA ALA A 58 0.83 -8.40 7.81
C ALA A 58 -0.69 -8.14 7.90
N VAL A 59 -1.11 -6.87 7.81
CA VAL A 59 -2.54 -6.51 7.79
C VAL A 59 -3.23 -7.03 6.53
N LEU A 60 -2.58 -6.96 5.36
CA LEU A 60 -3.13 -7.51 4.12
C LEU A 60 -3.29 -9.03 4.19
N GLU A 61 -2.29 -9.74 4.71
CA GLU A 61 -2.31 -11.18 4.89
C GLU A 61 -3.43 -11.61 5.85
N GLU A 62 -3.57 -10.92 6.99
CA GLU A 62 -4.62 -11.20 7.95
C GLU A 62 -6.00 -10.88 7.38
N ASN A 63 -6.14 -9.78 6.62
CA ASN A 63 -7.38 -9.47 5.92
C ASN A 63 -7.76 -10.58 4.95
N GLN A 64 -6.81 -11.07 4.15
CA GLN A 64 -7.04 -12.19 3.23
C GLN A 64 -7.41 -13.48 3.97
N ARG A 65 -6.74 -13.77 5.09
CA ARG A 65 -7.06 -14.92 5.95
C ARG A 65 -8.49 -14.85 6.47
N LEU A 66 -8.92 -13.68 6.97
CA LEU A 66 -10.27 -13.45 7.47
C LEU A 66 -11.32 -13.57 6.35
N LYS A 67 -11.03 -13.05 5.15
CA LYS A 67 -11.91 -13.22 3.98
C LYS A 67 -12.09 -14.69 3.63
N SER A 68 -11.00 -15.46 3.56
CA SER A 68 -11.06 -16.91 3.29
C SER A 68 -11.82 -17.67 4.37
N LEU A 69 -11.60 -17.34 5.64
CA LEU A 69 -12.34 -17.95 6.76
C LEU A 69 -13.85 -17.68 6.65
N LEU A 70 -14.22 -16.44 6.34
CA LEU A 70 -15.63 -16.05 6.19
C LEU A 70 -16.30 -16.78 5.02
N ILE A 71 -15.61 -16.93 3.88
CA ILE A 71 -16.10 -17.72 2.74
C ILE A 71 -16.26 -19.19 3.13
N GLY A 72 -15.28 -19.78 3.84
CA GLY A 72 -15.38 -21.16 4.30
C GLY A 72 -16.56 -21.39 5.26
N LEU A 73 -16.85 -20.43 6.15
CA LEU A 73 -18.04 -20.48 7.00
C LEU A 73 -19.34 -20.40 6.19
N MET A 74 -19.35 -19.63 5.09
CA MET A 74 -20.51 -19.55 4.19
C MET A 74 -20.78 -20.87 3.46
N ASP A 75 -19.74 -21.64 3.11
CA ASP A 75 -19.92 -22.95 2.48
C ASP A 75 -20.65 -23.93 3.42
N GLY A 76 -20.46 -23.79 4.73
CA GLY A 76 -21.22 -24.53 5.76
C GLY A 76 -22.70 -24.13 5.87
N CYS A 77 -23.12 -23.04 5.22
CA CYS A 77 -24.51 -22.55 5.24
C CYS A 77 -25.42 -23.26 4.23
N TYR A 78 -24.94 -24.32 3.53
CA TYR A 78 -25.64 -25.00 2.43
C TYR A 78 -26.14 -24.04 1.33
N CYS A 79 -25.52 -22.86 1.22
CA CYS A 79 -25.86 -21.84 0.24
C CYS A 79 -24.98 -22.02 -1.00
N TRP A 80 -25.59 -22.16 -2.18
CA TRP A 80 -24.86 -22.23 -3.45
C TRP A 80 -25.22 -21.06 -4.37
N GLU A 81 -24.48 -20.94 -5.48
CA GLU A 81 -24.74 -19.90 -6.47
C GLU A 81 -26.16 -20.00 -7.02
N GLY A 82 -26.95 -18.93 -6.88
CA GLY A 82 -28.38 -18.91 -7.22
C GLY A 82 -29.35 -19.23 -6.08
N ASN A 83 -28.89 -19.78 -4.94
CA ASN A 83 -29.71 -20.02 -3.74
C ASN A 83 -28.98 -19.57 -2.45
N ARG A 84 -28.44 -18.35 -2.46
CA ARG A 84 -27.77 -17.79 -1.28
C ARG A 84 -28.78 -17.11 -0.34
N CYS A 85 -28.68 -17.40 0.95
CA CYS A 85 -29.47 -16.70 1.96
C CYS A 85 -29.13 -15.19 1.98
N PRO A 86 -30.02 -14.33 2.53
CA PRO A 86 -29.81 -12.88 2.55
C PRO A 86 -28.47 -12.47 3.17
N ASN A 87 -28.07 -13.13 4.27
CA ASN A 87 -26.80 -12.86 4.95
C ASN A 87 -25.58 -13.21 4.09
N CYS A 88 -25.58 -14.38 3.44
CA CYS A 88 -24.52 -14.78 2.51
C CYS A 88 -24.40 -13.82 1.32
N ARG A 89 -25.53 -13.30 0.81
CA ARG A 89 -25.51 -12.28 -0.25
C ARG A 89 -24.89 -10.96 0.22
N ALA A 90 -25.30 -10.47 1.39
CA ALA A 90 -24.77 -9.23 1.96
C ALA A 90 -23.25 -9.31 2.25
N ILE A 91 -22.79 -10.46 2.74
CA ILE A 91 -21.37 -10.71 2.99
C ILE A 91 -20.57 -10.66 1.68
N LEU A 92 -21.03 -11.34 0.62
CA LEU A 92 -20.32 -11.34 -0.67
C LEU A 92 -20.29 -9.97 -1.33
N ALA A 93 -21.38 -9.21 -1.24
CA ALA A 93 -21.42 -7.84 -1.75
C ALA A 93 -20.38 -6.95 -1.04
N THR A 94 -20.20 -7.15 0.28
CA THR A 94 -19.19 -6.44 1.06
C THR A 94 -17.76 -6.90 0.72
N LEU A 95 -17.57 -8.19 0.43
CA LEU A 95 -16.26 -8.76 0.08
C LEU A 95 -15.80 -8.40 -1.33
N ASN A 96 -16.74 -8.24 -2.27
CA ASN A 96 -16.51 -7.92 -3.69
C ASN A 96 -17.34 -6.69 -4.12
N PRO A 97 -17.00 -5.48 -3.64
CA PRO A 97 -17.79 -4.27 -3.91
C PRO A 97 -17.83 -3.89 -5.40
N ASP A 98 -16.85 -4.32 -6.19
CA ASP A 98 -16.75 -4.00 -7.63
C ASP A 98 -17.45 -5.01 -8.55
N GLN A 99 -18.05 -6.09 -8.01
CA GLN A 99 -18.86 -7.01 -8.82
C GLN A 99 -20.31 -6.53 -8.83
N PRO A 100 -20.87 -6.11 -10.00
CA PRO A 100 -22.29 -5.82 -10.08
C PRO A 100 -23.08 -7.10 -9.75
N PRO A 101 -24.23 -7.00 -9.06
CA PRO A 101 -25.08 -8.15 -8.83
C PRO A 101 -25.44 -8.75 -10.19
N ARG A 102 -24.93 -9.95 -10.49
CA ARG A 102 -25.31 -10.68 -11.70
C ARG A 102 -26.82 -10.83 -11.66
N SER A 103 -27.48 -10.19 -12.63
CA SER A 103 -28.92 -10.21 -12.84
C SER A 103 -29.45 -11.64 -12.78
N GLU A 104 -30.50 -11.83 -11.98
CA GLU A 104 -31.33 -13.03 -11.98
C GLU A 104 -31.65 -13.43 -13.43
N HIS A 105 -31.09 -14.55 -13.89
CA HIS A 105 -31.61 -15.22 -15.07
C HIS A 105 -32.97 -15.81 -14.67
N THR A 106 -34.02 -15.02 -14.88
CA THR A 106 -35.37 -15.51 -15.09
C THR A 106 -35.36 -16.48 -16.27
N LYS A 107 -35.24 -17.78 -15.97
CA LYS A 107 -35.75 -18.82 -16.86
C LYS A 107 -37.21 -19.08 -16.49
N ASN A 108 -38.06 -18.10 -16.78
CA ASN A 108 -39.43 -18.39 -17.19
C ASN A 108 -39.39 -18.45 -18.72
N SER A 109 -39.34 -19.66 -19.26
CA SER A 109 -39.73 -19.91 -20.64
C SER A 109 -40.75 -21.04 -20.61
N ASP A 110 -42.01 -20.61 -20.73
CA ASP A 110 -43.23 -21.37 -20.98
C ASP A 110 -43.04 -22.65 -21.80
N PRO A 111 -43.73 -23.76 -21.44
CA PRO A 111 -43.78 -24.98 -22.26
C PRO A 111 -44.69 -24.85 -23.50
N SER A 112 -45.06 -23.64 -23.92
CA SER A 112 -45.86 -23.38 -25.12
C SER A 112 -45.01 -23.36 -26.41
N ILE A 113 -44.13 -24.35 -26.60
CA ILE A 113 -43.69 -24.79 -27.94
C ILE A 113 -44.03 -26.28 -28.07
N ALA A 114 -45.33 -26.53 -28.06
CA ALA A 114 -45.94 -27.68 -28.71
C ALA A 114 -45.77 -27.54 -30.24
N LYS A 115 -44.68 -28.09 -30.77
CA LYS A 115 -44.43 -28.49 -32.17
C LYS A 115 -42.95 -28.92 -32.17
N ILE A 116 -42.62 -30.17 -31.90
CA ILE A 116 -42.60 -31.25 -32.89
C ILE A 116 -43.03 -32.56 -32.21
N ARG A 117 -44.35 -32.75 -32.11
CA ARG A 117 -44.96 -34.08 -32.29
C ARG A 117 -44.91 -34.38 -33.78
N ARG A 118 -43.80 -34.94 -34.28
CA ARG A 118 -43.70 -35.65 -35.57
C ARG A 118 -42.41 -36.48 -35.60
N PHE A 119 -42.30 -37.50 -34.76
CA PHE A 119 -41.37 -38.62 -34.98
C PHE A 119 -41.85 -39.93 -34.32
N ALA A 120 -43.13 -39.99 -33.90
CA ALA A 120 -43.71 -41.19 -33.29
C ALA A 120 -44.70 -41.93 -34.22
N ASP A 121 -44.84 -41.53 -35.48
CA ASP A 121 -45.72 -42.21 -36.45
C ASP A 121 -45.07 -42.24 -37.84
N THR A 122 -44.02 -43.03 -38.05
CA THR A 122 -43.76 -43.71 -39.35
C THR A 122 -42.64 -44.75 -39.22
N GLN A 123 -42.96 -45.97 -39.66
CA GLN A 123 -42.12 -47.18 -39.80
C GLN A 123 -42.14 -48.10 -38.57
N GLU A 124 -43.27 -48.73 -38.22
CA GLU A 124 -43.86 -49.92 -38.89
C GLU A 124 -43.68 -50.03 -40.41
N SER A 125 -42.72 -50.86 -40.83
CA SER A 125 -42.82 -51.85 -41.91
C SER A 125 -41.71 -52.87 -41.76
#